data_AF-A0A352BGR4-F1
#
_entry.id   AF-A0A352BGR4-F1
#
_cell.length_a   1.000
_cell.length_b   1.000
_cell.length_c   1.000
_cell.angle_alpha   90.00
_cell.angle_beta   90.00
_cell.angle_gamma   90.00
#
_symmetry.space_group_name_H-M   'P 1'
#
loop_
_entity.id
_entity.type
_entity.pdbx_description
1 polymer ?
#
loop_
_entity_poly.entity_id
_entity_poly.type
_entity_poly.pdbx_seq_one_letter_code
_entity_poly.pdbx_strand_id
1 'polypeptide(L)'
;MKKFWSEFKKFISRGNVVDMAIGVIIASAFTAIVTSLTNKIIMPLINWLLAVITGGNGLDAIYTFLKKAYTVDGAGNQVIDLANSIYIDWGSLITAVINFFLIAFILFCILKAFNGMEQGFRKVRGDFPTRAERKELKARNVDMKNTREVLA
;
A
#
# COMPACT_ATOMS: atom_id res chain seq x y z
N MET A 1 0.75 33.61 24.06
CA MET A 1 1.37 32.54 23.24
C MET A 1 2.19 31.51 24.03
N LYS A 2 3.09 31.90 24.95
CA LYS A 2 3.90 30.93 25.73
C LYS A 2 3.08 29.93 26.56
N LYS A 3 1.92 30.37 27.10
CA LYS A 3 1.01 29.54 27.92
C LYS A 3 0.35 28.42 27.10
N PHE A 4 -0.16 28.77 25.92
CA PHE A 4 -0.72 27.81 24.96
C PHE A 4 0.30 26.76 24.51
N TRP A 5 1.54 27.16 24.20
CA TRP A 5 2.58 26.20 23.79
C TRP A 5 3.00 25.24 24.91
N SER A 6 2.98 25.70 26.16
CA SER A 6 3.22 24.86 27.35
C SER A 6 2.09 23.86 27.58
N GLU A 7 0.83 24.30 27.46
CA GLU A 7 -0.36 23.45 27.57
C GLU A 7 -0.43 22.45 26.41
N PHE A 8 -0.10 22.87 25.19
CA PHE A 8 0.01 22.02 24.01
C PHE A 8 1.11 20.97 24.17
N LYS A 9 2.31 21.36 24.63
CA LYS A 9 3.39 20.41 24.93
C LYS A 9 2.94 19.39 25.98
N LYS A 10 2.29 19.82 27.07
CA LYS A 10 1.72 18.91 28.09
C LYS A 10 0.65 17.98 27.53
N PHE A 11 -0.14 18.43 26.57
CA PHE A 11 -1.17 17.63 25.91
C PHE A 11 -0.59 16.54 25.00
N ILE A 12 0.34 16.91 24.10
CA ILE A 12 0.99 15.93 23.21
C ILE A 12 1.92 14.98 23.97
N SER A 13 2.49 15.41 25.11
CA SER A 13 3.33 14.53 25.94
C SER A 13 2.56 13.39 26.59
N ARG A 14 1.23 13.34 26.45
CA ARG A 14 0.43 12.15 26.79
C ARG A 14 0.83 11.04 25.83
N GLY A 15 1.65 10.10 26.29
CA GLY A 15 2.29 9.06 25.45
C GLY A 15 1.34 8.34 24.48
N ASN A 16 0.10 8.07 24.89
CA ASN A 16 -0.91 7.43 24.04
C ASN A 16 -1.29 8.25 22.78
N VAL A 17 -1.17 9.58 22.81
CA VAL A 17 -1.57 10.46 21.69
C VAL A 17 -0.50 10.51 20.61
N VAL A 18 0.78 10.53 20.99
CA VAL A 18 1.91 10.63 20.05
C VAL A 18 2.08 9.34 19.27
N ASP A 19 2.04 8.19 19.93
CA ASP A 19 2.19 6.90 19.27
C ASP A 19 1.02 6.60 18.33
N MET A 20 -0.20 6.97 18.72
CA MET A 20 -1.38 6.91 17.86
C MET A 20 -1.25 7.86 16.66
N ALA A 21 -0.79 9.10 16.86
CA ALA A 21 -0.60 10.06 15.78
C ALA A 21 0.45 9.60 14.76
N ILE A 22 1.56 9.04 15.22
CA ILE A 22 2.61 8.48 14.36
C ILE A 22 2.05 7.30 13.54
N GLY A 23 1.28 6.41 14.17
CA GLY A 23 0.62 5.30 13.48
C GLY A 23 -0.29 5.74 12.34
N VAL A 24 -1.11 6.78 12.56
CA VAL A 24 -2.03 7.32 11.53
C VAL A 24 -1.26 8.01 10.40
N ILE A 25 -0.20 8.75 10.71
CA ILE A 25 0.63 9.43 9.70
C ILE A 25 1.34 8.40 8.82
N ILE A 26 1.94 7.37 9.40
CA ILE A 26 2.61 6.30 8.64
C ILE A 26 1.59 5.53 7.80
N ALA A 27 0.41 5.19 8.35
CA ALA A 27 -0.63 4.47 7.63
C ALA A 27 -1.15 5.26 6.40
N SER A 28 -1.38 6.56 6.56
CA SER A 28 -1.86 7.42 5.47
C SER A 28 -0.80 7.64 4.39
N ALA A 29 0.46 7.88 4.78
CA ALA A 29 1.57 8.00 3.83
C ALA A 29 1.82 6.70 3.07
N PHE A 30 1.79 5.55 3.76
CA PHE A 30 1.99 4.25 3.13
C PHE A 30 0.87 3.92 2.15
N THR A 31 -0.39 4.19 2.52
CA THR A 31 -1.55 4.01 1.63
C THR A 31 -1.40 4.88 0.38
N ALA A 32 -0.94 6.12 0.50
CA ALA A 32 -0.70 6.99 -0.65
C ALA A 32 0.35 6.44 -1.63
N ILE A 33 1.42 5.83 -1.12
CA ILE A 33 2.45 5.18 -1.94
C ILE A 33 1.86 3.99 -2.70
N VAL A 34 1.13 3.11 -2.02
CA VAL A 34 0.49 1.94 -2.64
C VAL A 34 -0.53 2.36 -3.70
N THR A 35 -1.36 3.35 -3.40
CA THR A 35 -2.33 3.91 -4.35
C THR A 35 -1.62 4.53 -5.56
N SER A 36 -0.53 5.27 -5.36
CA SER A 36 0.25 5.85 -6.46
C SER A 36 0.88 4.76 -7.33
N LEU A 37 1.44 3.72 -6.73
CA LEU A 37 2.01 2.57 -7.46
C LEU A 37 0.94 1.86 -8.30
N THR A 38 -0.23 1.63 -7.70
CA THR A 38 -1.33 0.93 -8.37
C THR A 38 -1.89 1.77 -9.51
N ASN A 39 -2.23 3.04 -9.25
CA ASN A 39 -2.86 3.91 -10.23
C ASN A 39 -1.91 4.33 -11.36
N LYS A 40 -0.62 4.53 -11.08
CA LYS A 40 0.33 5.07 -12.07
C LYS A 40 1.14 4.01 -12.81
N ILE A 41 1.33 2.83 -12.23
CA ILE A 41 2.15 1.77 -12.85
C ILE A 41 1.28 0.58 -13.24
N ILE A 42 0.43 0.11 -12.31
CA ILE A 42 -0.29 -1.14 -12.54
C ILE A 42 -1.55 -0.96 -13.40
N MET A 43 -2.34 0.10 -13.18
CA MET A 43 -3.47 0.43 -14.04
C MET A 43 -3.10 0.54 -15.53
N PRO A 44 -2.07 1.32 -15.94
CA PRO A 44 -1.71 1.37 -17.36
C PRO A 44 -1.22 0.04 -17.90
N LEU A 45 -0.53 -0.78 -17.09
CA LEU A 45 -0.15 -2.15 -17.49
C LEU A 45 -1.36 -3.05 -17.72
N ILE A 46 -2.38 -2.94 -16.88
CA ILE A 46 -3.60 -3.75 -16.99
C ILE A 46 -4.49 -3.27 -18.12
N ASN A 47 -4.63 -1.95 -18.30
CA ASN A 47 -5.38 -1.41 -19.42
C ASN A 47 -4.71 -1.80 -20.74
N TRP A 48 -3.38 -1.79 -20.80
CA TRP A 48 -2.64 -2.30 -21.96
C TRP A 48 -2.86 -3.80 -22.16
N LEU A 49 -2.77 -4.61 -21.10
CA LEU A 49 -3.02 -6.05 -21.16
C LEU A 49 -4.44 -6.37 -21.62
N LEU A 50 -5.44 -5.66 -21.08
CA LEU A 50 -6.85 -5.81 -21.47
C LEU A 50 -7.04 -5.38 -22.92
N ALA A 51 -6.49 -4.24 -23.36
CA ALA A 51 -6.58 -3.78 -24.75
C ALA A 51 -6.00 -4.80 -25.74
N VAL A 52 -4.90 -5.48 -25.38
CA VAL A 52 -4.30 -6.54 -26.20
C VAL A 52 -5.18 -7.79 -26.24
N ILE A 53 -5.84 -8.16 -25.15
CA ILE A 53 -6.69 -9.35 -25.06
C ILE A 53 -8.07 -9.12 -25.70
N THR A 54 -8.64 -7.92 -25.57
CA THR A 54 -10.00 -7.58 -26.03
C THR A 54 -10.03 -6.86 -27.38
N GLY A 55 -8.88 -6.58 -28.00
CA GLY A 55 -8.76 -6.06 -29.37
C GLY A 55 -9.39 -4.67 -29.61
N GLY A 56 -9.58 -3.87 -28.56
CA GLY A 56 -10.27 -2.58 -28.63
C GLY A 56 -10.08 -1.72 -27.37
N ASN A 57 -10.80 -0.61 -27.28
CA ASN A 57 -10.72 0.39 -26.19
C ASN A 57 -11.31 -0.11 -24.85
N GLY A 58 -10.81 -1.22 -24.32
CA GLY A 58 -11.04 -1.69 -22.94
C GLY A 58 -12.49 -1.60 -22.41
N LEU A 59 -12.61 -1.32 -21.11
CA LEU A 59 -13.86 -1.17 -20.37
C LEU A 59 -14.51 0.22 -20.54
N ASP A 60 -13.84 1.15 -21.24
CA ASP A 60 -14.21 2.57 -21.34
C ASP A 60 -15.43 2.85 -22.22
N ALA A 61 -16.07 1.82 -22.78
CA ALA A 61 -17.21 1.97 -23.69
C ALA A 61 -18.53 1.37 -23.16
N ILE A 62 -18.57 0.89 -21.91
CA ILE A 62 -19.79 0.30 -21.34
C ILE A 62 -20.62 1.38 -20.62
N TYR A 63 -21.24 2.25 -21.42
CA TYR A 63 -22.16 3.26 -20.93
C TYR A 63 -23.61 2.84 -21.16
N THR A 64 -24.39 2.78 -20.09
CA THR A 64 -25.85 2.75 -20.22
C THR A 64 -26.37 4.17 -20.05
N PHE A 65 -26.76 4.81 -21.16
CA PHE A 65 -27.34 6.15 -21.13
C PHE A 65 -28.84 6.04 -20.81
N LEU A 66 -29.27 6.61 -19.68
CA LEU A 66 -30.69 6.74 -19.31
C LEU A 66 -31.33 7.97 -19.96
N LYS A 67 -30.55 9.02 -20.22
CA LYS A 67 -30.95 10.17 -21.04
C LYS A 67 -29.73 10.71 -21.79
N LYS A 68 -29.75 10.62 -23.12
CA LYS A 68 -28.71 11.17 -23.98
C LYS A 68 -29.00 12.64 -24.23
N ALA A 69 -28.08 13.52 -23.82
CA ALA A 69 -28.06 14.92 -24.23
C ALA A 69 -26.98 15.05 -25.29
N TYR A 70 -27.29 15.73 -26.39
CA TYR A 70 -26.35 15.96 -27.47
C TYR A 70 -26.00 17.45 -27.47
N THR A 71 -24.71 17.76 -27.45
CA THR A 71 -24.21 19.09 -27.81
C THR A 71 -23.62 19.03 -29.21
N VAL A 72 -23.72 20.13 -29.92
CA VAL A 72 -23.11 20.27 -31.25
C VAL A 72 -21.72 20.83 -31.03
N ASP A 73 -20.69 20.06 -31.39
CA ASP A 73 -19.31 20.56 -31.37
C ASP A 73 -19.12 21.62 -32.48
N GLY A 74 -18.05 22.42 -32.42
CA GLY A 74 -17.76 23.50 -33.38
C GLY A 74 -17.64 23.05 -34.85
N ALA A 75 -17.67 21.74 -35.12
CA ALA A 75 -17.66 21.12 -36.45
C ALA A 75 -19.03 20.53 -36.89
N GLY A 76 -20.12 20.77 -36.15
CA GLY A 76 -21.48 20.37 -36.56
C GLY A 76 -21.86 18.90 -36.29
N ASN A 77 -20.99 18.13 -35.64
CA ASN A 77 -21.27 16.74 -35.27
C ASN A 77 -22.02 16.68 -33.93
N GLN A 78 -23.02 15.79 -33.82
CA GLN A 78 -23.73 15.51 -32.57
C GLN A 78 -22.80 14.73 -31.63
N VAL A 79 -22.21 15.43 -30.67
CA VAL A 79 -21.39 14.82 -29.61
C VAL A 79 -22.28 14.60 -28.40
N ILE A 80 -22.17 13.42 -27.79
CA ILE A 80 -22.88 13.12 -26.55
C ILE A 80 -22.24 13.96 -25.45
N ASP A 81 -23.02 14.86 -24.86
CA ASP A 81 -22.56 15.69 -23.76
C ASP A 81 -22.61 14.88 -22.47
N LEU A 82 -21.45 14.37 -22.05
CA LEU A 82 -21.28 13.66 -20.78
C LEU A 82 -21.57 14.57 -19.56
N ALA A 83 -21.66 15.89 -19.70
CA ALA A 83 -22.02 16.76 -18.56
C ALA A 83 -23.55 16.85 -18.34
N ASN A 84 -24.34 16.78 -19.42
CA ASN A 84 -25.80 16.92 -19.39
C ASN A 84 -26.55 15.60 -19.64
N SER A 85 -25.85 14.53 -19.99
CA SER A 85 -26.42 13.19 -20.12
C SER A 85 -26.41 12.46 -18.79
N ILE A 86 -27.49 11.72 -18.52
CA ILE A 86 -27.57 10.82 -17.38
C ILE A 86 -27.13 9.46 -17.89
N TYR A 87 -25.95 9.01 -17.48
CA TYR A 87 -25.41 7.71 -17.83
C TYR A 87 -24.88 6.97 -16.61
N ILE A 88 -24.90 5.65 -16.72
CA ILE A 88 -24.23 4.74 -15.80
C ILE A 88 -22.95 4.27 -16.49
N ASP A 89 -21.82 4.62 -15.89
CA ASP A 89 -20.49 4.18 -16.31
C ASP A 89 -20.14 2.85 -15.62
N TRP A 90 -20.46 1.75 -16.29
CA TRP A 90 -20.10 0.41 -15.81
C TRP A 90 -18.60 0.15 -15.95
N GLY A 91 -17.92 0.83 -16.87
CA GLY A 91 -16.48 0.73 -17.09
C GLY A 91 -15.68 1.22 -15.88
N SER A 92 -16.03 2.40 -15.37
CA SER A 92 -15.44 2.98 -14.16
C SER A 92 -15.72 2.12 -12.93
N LEU A 93 -16.93 1.55 -12.81
CA LEU A 93 -17.27 0.65 -11.70
C LEU A 93 -16.39 -0.61 -11.69
N ILE A 94 -16.28 -1.30 -12.83
CA ILE A 94 -15.46 -2.51 -12.95
C ILE A 94 -13.99 -2.17 -12.70
N THR A 95 -13.52 -1.04 -13.22
CA THR A 95 -12.16 -0.54 -12.99
C THR A 95 -11.90 -0.27 -11.50
N ALA A 96 -12.86 0.32 -10.78
CA ALA A 96 -12.76 0.53 -9.34
C ALA A 96 -12.72 -0.79 -8.55
N VAL A 97 -13.52 -1.78 -8.94
CA VAL A 97 -13.51 -3.12 -8.32
C VAL A 97 -12.16 -3.81 -8.55
N ILE A 98 -11.63 -3.78 -9.77
CA ILE A 98 -10.30 -4.31 -10.09
C ILE A 98 -9.23 -3.62 -9.24
N ASN A 99 -9.29 -2.28 -9.13
CA ASN A 99 -8.35 -1.49 -8.33
C ASN A 99 -8.38 -1.89 -6.84
N PHE A 100 -9.57 -2.10 -6.27
CA PHE A 100 -9.72 -2.53 -4.88
C PHE A 100 -8.98 -3.85 -4.60
N PHE A 101 -9.18 -4.86 -5.44
CA PHE A 101 -8.48 -6.15 -5.30
C PHE A 101 -6.97 -6.01 -5.49
N LEU A 102 -6.53 -5.09 -6.35
CA LEU A 102 -5.12 -4.87 -6.63
C LEU A 102 -4.38 -4.20 -5.50
N ILE A 103 -4.96 -3.15 -4.92
CA ILE A 103 -4.40 -2.48 -3.73
C ILE A 103 -4.29 -3.50 -2.59
N ALA A 104 -5.31 -4.34 -2.38
CA ALA A 104 -5.27 -5.40 -1.37
C ALA A 104 -4.15 -6.41 -1.66
N PHE A 105 -3.97 -6.84 -2.91
CA PHE A 105 -2.91 -7.76 -3.31
C PHE A 105 -1.51 -7.17 -3.13
N ILE A 106 -1.30 -5.91 -3.53
CA ILE A 106 -0.02 -5.22 -3.37
C ILE A 106 0.31 -5.02 -1.89
N LEU A 107 -0.66 -4.59 -1.10
CA LEU A 107 -0.52 -4.46 0.35
C LEU A 107 -0.08 -5.78 0.98
N PHE A 108 -0.74 -6.88 0.59
CA PHE A 108 -0.36 -8.23 1.02
C PHE A 108 1.07 -8.59 0.61
N CYS A 109 1.46 -8.36 -0.65
CA CYS A 109 2.81 -8.63 -1.13
C CYS A 109 3.87 -7.84 -0.35
N ILE A 110 3.63 -6.55 -0.08
CA ILE A 110 4.56 -5.72 0.69
C ILE A 110 4.67 -6.23 2.13
N LEU A 111 3.55 -6.46 2.82
CA LEU A 111 3.56 -6.99 4.19
C LEU A 111 4.24 -8.36 4.27
N LYS A 112 4.04 -9.22 3.27
CA LYS A 112 4.71 -10.52 3.16
C LYS A 112 6.22 -10.37 2.95
N ALA A 113 6.66 -9.41 2.14
CA ALA A 113 8.09 -9.14 1.95
C ALA A 113 8.75 -8.65 3.25
N PHE A 114 8.09 -7.76 4.00
CA PHE A 114 8.57 -7.30 5.31
C PHE A 114 8.66 -8.46 6.31
N ASN A 115 7.61 -9.28 6.44
CA ASN A 115 7.61 -10.42 7.35
C ASN A 115 8.63 -11.50 6.94
N GLY A 116 8.82 -11.72 5.64
CA GLY A 116 9.82 -12.67 5.13
C GLY A 116 11.26 -12.24 5.42
N MET A 117 11.54 -10.94 5.29
CA MET A 117 12.87 -10.38 5.61
C MET A 117 13.18 -10.45 7.10
N GLU A 118 12.19 -10.20 7.97
CA GLU A 118 12.38 -10.32 9.42
C GLU A 118 12.69 -11.77 9.84
N GLN A 119 12.03 -12.75 9.24
CA GLN A 119 12.32 -14.17 9.50
C GLN A 119 13.72 -14.58 9.01
N GLY A 120 14.18 -14.04 7.87
CA GLY A 120 15.54 -14.24 7.38
C GLY A 120 16.58 -13.60 8.30
N PHE A 121 16.35 -12.36 8.71
CA PHE A 121 17.23 -11.62 9.62
C PHE A 121 17.27 -12.27 11.02
N ARG A 122 16.14 -12.82 11.50
CA ARG A 122 16.05 -13.50 12.78
C ARG A 122 16.67 -14.89 12.76
N LYS A 123 16.67 -15.62 11.63
CA LYS A 123 17.48 -16.84 11.47
C LYS A 123 18.98 -16.54 11.53
N VAL A 124 19.44 -15.50 10.83
CA VAL A 124 20.85 -15.08 10.86
C VAL A 124 21.25 -14.52 12.24
N ARG A 125 20.35 -13.80 12.92
CA ARG A 125 20.60 -13.20 14.24
C ARG A 125 20.44 -14.19 15.41
N GLY A 126 19.59 -15.20 15.27
CA GLY A 126 19.40 -16.27 16.24
C GLY A 126 20.60 -17.21 16.36
N ASP A 127 21.48 -17.25 15.35
CA ASP A 127 22.76 -17.96 15.40
C ASP A 127 23.87 -17.16 16.12
N PHE A 128 23.65 -15.88 16.46
CA PHE A 128 24.61 -15.12 17.24
C PHE A 128 24.21 -15.13 18.72
N PRO A 129 24.99 -15.79 19.60
CA PRO A 129 24.69 -15.82 21.02
C PRO A 129 24.59 -14.40 21.57
N THR A 130 23.57 -14.20 22.39
CA THR A 130 23.27 -12.93 23.04
C THR A 130 24.50 -12.46 23.83
N ARG A 131 24.69 -11.14 24.02
CA ARG A 131 25.84 -10.62 24.81
C ARG A 131 25.95 -11.25 26.21
N ALA A 132 24.82 -11.71 26.77
CA ALA A 132 24.77 -12.46 28.02
C ALA A 132 25.40 -13.87 27.88
N GLU A 133 24.96 -14.67 26.91
CA GLU A 133 25.50 -16.01 26.63
C GLU A 133 26.98 -15.99 26.24
N ARG A 134 27.45 -14.94 25.55
CA ARG A 134 28.90 -14.76 25.27
C ARG A 134 29.76 -14.57 26.52
N LYS A 135 29.21 -14.00 27.59
CA LYS A 135 29.94 -13.87 28.87
C LYS A 135 29.99 -15.21 29.59
N GLU A 136 28.92 -16.00 29.53
CA GLU A 136 28.86 -17.33 30.13
C GLU A 136 29.74 -18.35 29.40
N LEU A 137 29.79 -18.31 28.08
CA LEU A 137 30.67 -19.15 27.26
C LEU A 137 32.16 -18.85 27.49
N LYS A 138 32.50 -17.56 27.66
CA LYS A 138 33.86 -17.14 28.03
C LYS A 138 34.23 -17.53 29.46
N ALA A 139 33.27 -17.48 30.40
CA ALA A 139 33.48 -17.92 31.77
C ALA A 139 33.68 -19.45 31.88
N ARG A 140 33.10 -20.22 30.95
CA ARG A 140 33.27 -21.69 30.87
C ARG A 140 34.44 -22.16 30.00
N ASN A 141 35.21 -21.25 29.42
CA ASN A 141 36.37 -21.56 28.57
C ASN A 141 36.05 -22.51 27.39
N VAL A 142 34.81 -22.44 26.86
CA VAL A 142 34.35 -23.29 25.76
C VAL A 142 34.63 -22.61 24.43
N ASP A 143 35.34 -23.30 23.53
CA ASP A 143 35.65 -22.80 22.19
C ASP A 143 34.37 -22.72 21.32
N MET A 144 34.26 -21.66 20.53
CA MET A 144 33.07 -21.29 19.72
C MET A 144 32.63 -22.37 18.73
N LYS A 145 33.50 -23.35 18.44
CA LYS A 145 33.20 -24.50 17.57
C LYS A 145 32.29 -25.55 18.22
N ASN A 146 32.32 -25.68 19.55
CA ASN A 146 31.53 -26.69 20.28
C ASN A 146 30.21 -26.17 20.83
N THR A 147 29.85 -24.92 20.56
CA THR A 147 28.62 -24.29 21.08
C THR A 147 27.35 -25.06 20.68
N ARG A 148 27.38 -25.84 19.58
CA ARG A 148 26.29 -26.74 19.15
C ARG A 148 26.07 -27.96 20.06
N GLU A 149 27.11 -28.44 20.75
CA GLU A 149 27.00 -29.58 21.68
C GLU A 149 26.56 -29.16 23.08
N VAL A 150 26.74 -27.89 23.45
CA VAL A 150 26.44 -27.38 24.80
C VAL A 150 25.02 -26.79 24.91
N LEU A 151 24.38 -26.53 23.77
CA LEU A 151 23.02 -25.96 23.67
C LEU A 151 21.96 -26.96 23.19
N ALA A 152 22.32 -28.24 23.05
CA ALA A 152 21.41 -29.36 22.83
C ALA A 152 21.05 -30.02 24.17
#